data_AF-A0A9Q0DRE1-F1
#
_entry.id   AF-A0A9Q0DRE1-F1
#
_cell.length_a   1.000
_cell.length_b   1.000
_cell.length_c   1.000
_cell.angle_alpha   90.00
_cell.angle_beta   90.00
_cell.angle_gamma   90.00
#
_symmetry.space_group_name_H-M   'P 1'
#
loop_
_entity.id
_entity.type
_entity.pdbx_description
1 polymer ?
#
loop_
_entity_poly.entity_id
_entity_poly.type
_entity_poly.pdbx_seq_one_letter_code
_entity_poly.pdbx_strand_id
1 'polypeptide(L)'
;MNSIYAREYCRTHHTDLVSIRNPEENQLVREVADGHEVWIGLFRDSWIWSDGRYSSFRFWMPGHRNSGNVDTSLCGAVTDRTDDRRWQPLQCSYKRPFFCTCTKTRVLKVKVRSESLQDLNDPATKAAILKQMQQLVKDATLTDGHKLSWRTQADGQVFTREQCHQDDCDSVN
;
A
#
# COMPACT_ATOMS: atom_id res chain seq x y z
N MET A 1 -17.49 13.42 27.63
CA MET A 1 -17.58 12.81 26.28
C MET A 1 -16.54 11.71 26.18
N ASN A 2 -16.86 10.51 25.68
CA ASN A 2 -15.84 9.47 25.48
C ASN A 2 -14.95 9.80 24.26
N SER A 3 -13.80 9.12 24.11
CA SER A 3 -12.84 9.42 23.04
C SER A 3 -13.43 9.29 21.63
N ILE A 4 -14.40 8.38 21.42
CA ILE A 4 -15.07 8.17 20.13
C ILE A 4 -15.91 9.38 19.77
N TYR A 5 -16.77 9.84 20.69
CA TYR A 5 -17.61 11.01 20.49
C TYR A 5 -16.79 12.30 20.43
N ALA A 6 -15.69 12.39 21.19
CA ALA A 6 -14.78 13.54 21.11
C ALA A 6 -14.13 13.66 19.74
N ARG A 7 -13.72 12.52 19.18
CA ARG A 7 -13.17 12.46 17.83
C ARG A 7 -14.20 12.78 16.76
N GLU A 8 -15.40 12.26 16.89
CA GLU A 8 -16.51 12.55 15.96
C GLU A 8 -16.89 14.03 15.98
N TYR A 9 -16.99 14.63 17.17
CA TYR A 9 -17.20 16.07 17.32
C TYR A 9 -16.09 16.87 16.62
N CYS A 10 -14.80 16.53 16.87
CA CYS A 10 -13.68 17.18 16.21
C CYS A 10 -13.71 17.01 14.69
N ARG A 11 -14.14 15.87 14.15
CA ARG A 11 -14.27 15.67 12.68
C ARG A 11 -15.49 16.34 12.08
N THR A 12 -16.51 16.61 12.89
CA THR A 12 -17.74 17.29 12.46
C THR A 12 -17.54 18.81 12.42
N HIS A 13 -16.82 19.36 13.40
CA HIS A 13 -16.64 20.80 13.56
C HIS A 13 -15.24 21.32 13.20
N HIS A 14 -14.25 20.42 13.12
CA HIS A 14 -12.83 20.72 12.87
C HIS A 14 -12.20 19.58 12.03
N THR A 15 -10.91 19.26 12.25
CA THR A 15 -10.21 18.18 11.52
C THR A 15 -10.25 16.83 12.27
N ASP A 16 -9.61 16.73 13.43
CA ASP A 16 -9.54 15.51 14.25
C ASP A 16 -9.03 15.87 15.67
N LEU A 17 -8.96 14.90 16.58
CA LEU A 17 -8.24 15.06 17.85
C LEU A 17 -6.74 15.30 17.61
N VAL A 18 -6.10 16.08 18.48
CA VAL A 18 -4.69 16.47 18.35
C VAL A 18 -3.76 15.25 18.32
N SER A 19 -2.88 15.19 17.32
CA SER A 19 -1.74 14.27 17.31
C SER A 19 -0.54 14.97 17.93
N ILE A 20 0.13 14.33 18.90
CA ILE A 20 1.38 14.84 19.50
C ILE A 20 2.56 14.14 18.82
N ARG A 21 3.42 14.91 18.16
CA ARG A 21 4.50 14.41 17.29
C ARG A 21 5.90 14.68 17.84
N ASN A 22 6.02 15.59 18.80
CA ASN A 22 7.28 16.00 19.41
C ASN A 22 7.06 16.48 20.87
N PRO A 23 8.12 16.63 21.67
CA PRO A 23 8.02 17.09 23.05
C PRO A 23 7.41 18.49 23.21
N GLU A 24 7.62 19.38 22.25
CA GLU A 24 7.09 20.76 22.26
C GLU A 24 5.56 20.77 22.16
N GLU A 25 4.99 19.98 21.24
CA GLU A 25 3.55 19.76 21.12
C GLU A 25 2.97 19.12 22.39
N ASN A 26 3.70 18.19 23.00
CA ASN A 26 3.28 17.57 24.26
C ASN A 26 3.26 18.57 25.42
N GLN A 27 4.18 19.52 25.43
CA GLN A 27 4.21 20.60 26.41
C GLN A 27 3.04 21.56 26.21
N LEU A 28 2.80 22.01 24.97
CA LEU A 28 1.65 22.87 24.65
C LEU A 28 0.32 22.22 25.05
N VAL A 29 0.11 20.94 24.76
CA VAL A 29 -1.12 20.23 25.16
C VAL A 29 -1.25 20.19 26.69
N ARG A 30 -0.15 19.98 27.44
CA ARG A 30 -0.17 19.99 28.91
C ARG A 30 -0.52 21.38 29.48
N GLU A 31 0.03 22.44 28.90
CA GLU A 31 -0.24 23.82 29.32
C GLU A 31 -1.70 24.20 29.05
N VAL A 32 -2.22 23.88 27.86
CA VAL A 32 -3.63 24.16 27.51
C VAL A 32 -4.61 23.29 28.29
N ALA A 33 -4.24 22.05 28.62
CA ALA A 33 -5.10 21.17 29.41
C ALA A 33 -5.26 21.61 30.86
N ASP A 34 -4.37 22.48 31.38
CA ASP A 34 -4.43 23.05 32.73
C ASP A 34 -4.67 21.98 33.82
N GLY A 35 -3.89 20.90 33.77
CA GLY A 35 -3.98 19.78 34.71
C GLY A 35 -5.13 18.79 34.48
N HIS A 36 -5.97 18.99 33.47
CA HIS A 36 -7.06 18.07 33.15
C HIS A 36 -6.61 16.91 32.25
N GLU A 37 -7.23 15.75 32.42
CA GLU A 37 -7.10 14.65 31.48
C GLU A 37 -7.86 14.97 30.19
N VAL A 38 -7.16 14.96 29.05
CA VAL A 38 -7.71 15.29 27.74
C VAL A 38 -7.54 14.14 26.75
N TRP A 39 -8.53 13.96 25.87
CA TRP A 39 -8.42 12.99 24.77
C TRP A 39 -7.49 13.54 23.68
N ILE A 40 -6.53 12.71 23.26
CA ILE A 40 -5.66 12.98 22.11
C ILE A 40 -5.94 11.97 20.99
N GLY A 41 -5.49 12.27 19.77
CA GLY A 41 -5.73 11.49 18.54
C GLY A 41 -4.99 10.15 18.47
N LEU A 42 -4.48 9.63 19.59
CA LEU A 42 -3.77 8.35 19.62
C LEU A 42 -4.76 7.20 19.39
N PHE A 43 -4.52 6.40 18.36
CA PHE A 43 -5.35 5.27 17.99
C PHE A 43 -4.53 3.98 18.03
N ARG A 44 -4.88 3.05 18.93
CA ARG A 44 -4.30 1.71 18.99
C ARG A 44 -5.26 0.73 18.34
N ASP A 45 -4.82 0.12 17.24
CA ASP A 45 -5.53 -0.98 16.61
C ASP A 45 -4.58 -2.12 16.31
N SER A 46 -5.01 -3.32 16.67
CA SER A 46 -4.20 -4.52 16.57
C SER A 46 -4.59 -5.41 15.39
N TRP A 47 -5.51 -4.95 14.54
CA TRP A 47 -5.91 -5.63 13.31
C TRP A 47 -5.05 -5.20 12.13
N ILE A 48 -4.54 -6.20 11.39
CA ILE A 48 -3.72 -6.01 10.20
C ILE A 48 -4.45 -6.51 8.96
N TRP A 49 -4.27 -5.83 7.83
CA TRP A 49 -4.74 -6.33 6.54
C TRP A 49 -3.83 -7.46 6.04
N SER A 50 -4.42 -8.45 5.38
CA SER A 50 -3.68 -9.61 4.86
C SER A 50 -2.67 -9.28 3.77
N ASP A 51 -2.82 -8.13 3.11
CA ASP A 51 -1.87 -7.59 2.13
C ASP A 51 -0.73 -6.79 2.77
N GLY A 52 -0.72 -6.67 4.11
CA GLY A 52 0.27 -5.94 4.88
C GLY A 52 0.14 -4.42 4.82
N ARG A 53 -0.87 -3.87 4.13
CA ARG A 53 -1.05 -2.41 4.03
C ARG A 53 -1.61 -1.84 5.32
N TYR A 54 -1.19 -0.63 5.66
CA TYR A 54 -1.74 0.12 6.78
C TYR A 54 -2.96 0.93 6.34
N SER A 55 -3.97 0.97 7.20
CA SER A 55 -5.11 1.88 7.08
C SER A 55 -5.58 2.25 8.48
N SER A 56 -6.04 3.48 8.67
CA SER A 56 -6.69 3.94 9.91
C SER A 56 -8.21 3.79 9.87
N PHE A 57 -8.79 3.48 8.71
CA PHE A 57 -10.23 3.33 8.53
C PHE A 57 -10.73 2.06 9.19
N ARG A 58 -11.71 2.18 10.10
CA ARG A 58 -12.33 1.03 10.78
C ARG A 58 -13.84 1.18 10.80
N PHE A 59 -14.51 0.20 10.22
CA PHE A 59 -15.97 0.16 10.14
C PHE A 59 -16.56 -0.99 10.94
N TRP A 60 -16.00 -1.26 12.12
CA TRP A 60 -16.49 -2.27 13.07
C TRP A 60 -17.93 -1.97 13.53
N MET A 61 -18.67 -3.02 13.81
CA MET A 61 -19.90 -2.95 14.59
C MET A 61 -19.62 -2.31 15.97
N PRO A 62 -20.56 -1.51 16.51
CA PRO A 62 -20.46 -1.04 17.89
C PRO A 62 -20.21 -2.22 18.85
N GLY A 63 -19.29 -2.06 19.80
CA GLY A 63 -18.91 -3.12 20.74
C GLY A 63 -17.90 -4.15 20.22
N HIS A 64 -17.57 -4.17 18.92
CA HIS A 64 -16.59 -5.09 18.33
C HIS A 64 -15.20 -4.48 18.08
N ARG A 65 -14.90 -3.34 18.71
CA ARG A 65 -13.53 -2.81 18.76
C ARG A 65 -12.75 -3.61 19.80
N ASN A 66 -11.89 -4.53 19.36
CA ASN A 66 -11.07 -5.29 20.30
C ASN A 66 -10.16 -4.36 21.11
N SER A 67 -10.34 -4.38 22.42
CA SER A 67 -9.43 -3.85 23.42
C SER A 67 -8.25 -4.82 23.58
N GLY A 68 -7.10 -4.47 23.01
CA GLY A 68 -5.77 -4.93 23.44
C GLY A 68 -5.36 -6.39 23.19
N ASN A 69 -6.26 -7.37 23.30
CA ASN A 69 -5.95 -8.79 23.16
C ASN A 69 -6.33 -9.26 21.74
N VAL A 70 -5.30 -9.57 20.95
CA VAL A 70 -5.47 -10.11 19.60
C VAL A 70 -5.63 -11.62 19.71
N ASP A 71 -6.87 -12.08 19.67
CA ASP A 71 -7.13 -13.49 19.39
C ASP A 71 -6.80 -13.76 17.92
N THR A 72 -5.70 -14.46 17.68
CA THR A 72 -5.21 -14.80 16.34
C THR A 72 -6.11 -15.80 15.61
N SER A 73 -7.10 -16.40 16.30
CA SER A 73 -8.13 -17.23 15.68
C SER A 73 -9.23 -16.43 14.98
N LEU A 74 -9.26 -15.10 15.15
CA LEU A 74 -10.30 -14.23 14.60
C LEU A 74 -9.85 -13.52 13.32
N CYS A 75 -10.75 -13.48 12.35
CA CYS A 75 -10.64 -12.81 11.06
C CYS A 75 -11.75 -11.75 10.92
N GLY A 76 -11.48 -10.67 10.20
CA GLY A 76 -12.46 -9.62 9.93
C GLY A 76 -13.42 -10.03 8.80
N ALA A 77 -14.73 -9.87 9.02
CA ALA A 77 -15.75 -10.10 8.00
C ALA A 77 -16.77 -8.97 7.97
N VAL A 78 -17.27 -8.63 6.79
CA VAL A 78 -18.46 -7.79 6.64
C VAL A 78 -19.69 -8.57 7.09
N THR A 79 -20.56 -7.93 7.86
CA THR A 79 -21.80 -8.52 8.37
C THR A 79 -23.02 -8.03 7.61
N ASP A 80 -24.02 -8.90 7.49
CA ASP A 80 -25.35 -8.56 7.01
C ASP A 80 -26.28 -8.06 8.13
N ARG A 81 -25.86 -8.22 9.39
CA ARG A 81 -26.61 -7.81 10.60
C ARG A 81 -26.79 -6.31 10.76
N THR A 82 -26.12 -5.52 9.93
CA THR A 82 -26.19 -4.06 9.91
C THR A 82 -26.44 -3.60 8.48
N ASP A 83 -27.37 -2.67 8.27
CA ASP A 83 -27.71 -2.14 6.95
C ASP A 83 -26.52 -1.49 6.25
N ASP A 84 -25.62 -0.86 7.02
CA ASP A 84 -24.42 -0.20 6.52
C ASP A 84 -23.24 -1.14 6.25
N ARG A 85 -23.40 -2.46 6.48
CA ARG A 85 -22.37 -3.49 6.20
C ARG A 85 -21.09 -3.30 7.04
N ARG A 86 -21.25 -3.10 8.34
CA ARG A 86 -20.16 -3.07 9.32
C ARG A 86 -19.40 -4.38 9.40
N TRP A 87 -18.25 -4.31 10.05
CA TRP A 87 -17.34 -5.43 10.23
C TRP A 87 -17.54 -6.08 11.59
N GLN A 88 -17.32 -7.39 11.66
CA GLN A 88 -17.28 -8.15 12.89
C GLN A 88 -16.09 -9.11 12.86
N PRO A 89 -15.50 -9.43 14.02
CA PRO A 89 -14.59 -10.55 14.13
C PRO A 89 -15.35 -11.88 14.04
N LEU A 90 -14.84 -12.83 13.28
CA LEU A 90 -15.35 -14.20 13.18
C LEU A 90 -14.20 -15.19 13.29
N GLN A 91 -14.50 -16.41 13.71
CA GLN A 91 -13.53 -17.51 13.65
C GLN A 91 -13.08 -17.73 12.21
N CYS A 92 -11.75 -17.70 11.98
CA CYS A 92 -11.17 -17.84 10.65
C CYS A 92 -11.50 -19.18 9.97
N SER A 93 -11.88 -20.21 10.75
CA SER A 93 -12.28 -21.54 10.25
C SER A 93 -13.65 -21.55 9.55
N TYR A 94 -14.44 -20.49 9.69
CA TYR A 94 -15.76 -20.42 9.07
C TYR A 94 -15.67 -20.22 7.56
N LYS A 95 -16.33 -21.12 6.81
CA LYS A 95 -16.45 -20.99 5.34
C LYS A 95 -17.39 -19.83 5.00
N ARG A 96 -16.91 -18.88 4.19
CA ARG A 96 -17.67 -17.70 3.71
C ARG A 96 -17.26 -17.35 2.27
N PRO A 97 -18.14 -16.71 1.49
CA PRO A 97 -17.76 -16.04 0.26
C PRO A 97 -16.69 -14.96 0.54
N PHE A 98 -15.85 -14.69 -0.45
CA PHE A 98 -14.76 -13.73 -0.31
C PHE A 98 -14.55 -12.95 -1.61
N PHE A 99 -13.92 -11.79 -1.49
CA PHE A 99 -13.46 -10.99 -2.62
C PHE A 99 -11.94 -11.02 -2.68
N CYS A 100 -11.41 -11.06 -3.90
CA CYS A 100 -9.98 -10.90 -4.14
C CYS A 100 -9.69 -9.48 -4.62
N THR A 101 -8.55 -8.95 -4.21
CA THR A 101 -7.95 -7.80 -4.88
C THR A 101 -7.07 -8.29 -6.02
N CYS A 102 -7.14 -7.63 -7.18
CA CYS A 102 -6.27 -7.93 -8.32
C CYS A 102 -5.41 -6.72 -8.62
N THR A 103 -4.09 -6.90 -8.61
CA THR A 103 -3.15 -5.92 -9.13
C THR A 103 -3.11 -6.04 -10.65
N LYS A 104 -3.46 -4.96 -11.36
CA LYS A 104 -3.30 -4.90 -12.82
C LYS A 104 -1.83 -4.67 -13.15
N THR A 105 -1.15 -5.71 -13.62
CA THR A 105 0.20 -5.56 -14.19
C THR A 105 0.10 -4.96 -15.58
N ARG A 106 0.75 -3.81 -15.79
CA ARG A 106 0.95 -3.25 -17.13
C ARG A 106 2.29 -3.73 -17.66
N VAL A 107 2.31 -4.23 -18.89
CA VAL A 107 3.56 -4.61 -19.56
C VAL A 107 4.00 -3.45 -20.43
N LEU A 108 5.14 -2.87 -20.09
CA LEU A 108 5.81 -1.89 -20.94
C LEU A 108 6.81 -2.65 -21.82
N LYS A 109 6.60 -2.59 -23.14
CA LYS A 109 7.60 -3.07 -24.10
C LYS A 109 8.61 -1.96 -24.32
N VAL A 110 9.89 -2.26 -24.17
CA VAL A 110 10.98 -1.32 -24.43
C VAL A 110 11.92 -1.88 -25.46
N LYS A 111 12.37 -1.00 -26.36
CA LYS A 111 13.47 -1.28 -27.29
C LYS A 111 14.72 -0.63 -26.72
N VAL A 112 15.78 -1.40 -26.60
CA VAL A 112 17.07 -0.93 -26.08
C VAL A 112 18.08 -1.05 -27.22
N ARG A 113 18.76 0.06 -27.52
CA ARG A 113 19.87 0.07 -28.47
C ARG A 113 21.17 -0.04 -27.67
N SER A 114 21.99 -1.04 -27.99
CA SER A 114 23.35 -1.18 -27.45
C SER A 114 24.34 -1.09 -28.59
N GLU A 115 25.35 -0.24 -28.43
CA GLU A 115 26.47 -0.12 -29.37
C GLU A 115 27.58 -1.15 -29.08
N SER A 116 27.49 -1.85 -27.95
CA SER A 116 28.44 -2.89 -27.55
C SER A 116 27.84 -4.28 -27.74
N LEU A 117 28.71 -5.27 -27.97
CA LEU A 117 28.36 -6.70 -28.01
C LEU A 117 27.98 -7.28 -26.62
N GLN A 118 27.72 -6.44 -25.61
CA GLN A 118 27.30 -6.90 -24.28
C GLN A 118 26.01 -7.71 -24.35
N ASP A 119 25.97 -8.79 -23.60
CA ASP A 119 24.75 -9.57 -23.40
C ASP A 119 23.80 -8.79 -22.48
N LEU A 120 22.68 -8.33 -23.03
CA LEU A 120 21.64 -7.64 -22.28
C LEU A 120 20.91 -8.57 -21.29
N ASN A 121 21.01 -9.89 -21.48
CA ASN A 121 20.46 -10.88 -20.57
C ASN A 121 21.39 -11.23 -19.40
N ASP A 122 22.61 -10.68 -19.34
CA ASP A 122 23.49 -10.80 -18.18
C ASP A 122 22.81 -10.24 -16.91
N PRO A 123 22.91 -10.92 -15.75
CA PRO A 123 22.25 -10.46 -14.52
C PRO A 123 22.61 -9.03 -14.08
N ALA A 124 23.88 -8.62 -14.21
CA ALA A 124 24.32 -7.29 -13.84
C ALA A 124 23.77 -6.23 -14.81
N THR A 125 23.79 -6.53 -16.12
CA THR A 125 23.21 -5.66 -17.14
C THR A 125 21.69 -5.48 -16.94
N LYS A 126 20.95 -6.57 -16.73
CA LYS A 126 19.51 -6.53 -16.42
C LYS A 126 19.21 -5.70 -15.17
N ALA A 127 20.02 -5.84 -14.13
CA ALA A 127 19.86 -5.09 -12.89
C ALA A 127 20.10 -3.58 -13.11
N ALA A 128 21.14 -3.22 -13.87
CA ALA A 128 21.46 -1.83 -14.18
C ALA A 128 20.35 -1.16 -15.00
N ILE A 129 19.84 -1.82 -16.04
CA ILE A 129 18.74 -1.29 -16.86
C ILE A 129 17.46 -1.15 -16.01
N LEU A 130 17.11 -2.16 -15.20
CA LEU A 130 15.92 -2.09 -14.35
C LEU A 130 16.00 -0.92 -13.36
N LYS A 131 17.18 -0.70 -12.77
CA LYS A 131 17.42 0.42 -11.85
C LYS A 131 17.22 1.78 -12.55
N GLN A 132 17.71 1.93 -13.78
CA GLN A 132 17.48 3.15 -14.57
C GLN A 132 15.98 3.37 -14.86
N MET A 133 15.25 2.31 -15.26
CA MET A 133 13.81 2.40 -15.50
C MET A 133 13.02 2.77 -14.25
N GLN A 134 13.39 2.19 -13.10
CA GLN A 134 12.77 2.52 -11.82
C GLN A 134 12.97 4.00 -11.46
N GLN A 135 14.12 4.58 -11.78
CA GLN A 135 14.37 6.00 -11.55
C GLN A 135 13.48 6.87 -12.46
N LEU A 136 13.40 6.57 -13.76
CA LEU A 136 12.54 7.30 -14.70
C LEU A 136 11.06 7.28 -14.29
N VAL A 137 10.57 6.15 -13.77
CA VAL A 137 9.18 6.04 -13.30
C VAL A 137 8.93 6.87 -12.04
N LYS A 138 9.92 6.96 -11.14
CA LYS A 138 9.84 7.81 -9.94
C LYS A 138 9.80 9.29 -10.33
N ASP A 139 10.68 9.70 -11.25
CA ASP A 139 10.80 11.11 -11.68
C ASP A 139 9.55 11.59 -12.43
N ALA A 140 8.82 10.67 -13.08
CA ALA A 140 7.53 10.93 -13.72
C ALA A 140 6.34 11.05 -12.72
N THR A 141 6.58 11.12 -11.40
CA THR A 141 5.56 11.24 -10.33
C THR A 141 4.49 10.14 -10.32
N LEU A 142 4.83 8.94 -10.79
CA LEU A 142 4.00 7.73 -10.66
C LEU A 142 4.34 6.97 -9.37
N THR A 143 4.11 7.55 -8.20
CA THR A 143 4.32 6.84 -6.91
C THR A 143 3.18 7.18 -5.95
N ASP A 144 2.44 6.21 -5.39
CA ASP A 144 2.95 5.08 -4.61
C ASP A 144 2.55 3.67 -5.08
N GLY A 145 3.46 2.70 -4.87
CA GLY A 145 3.15 1.27 -4.85
C GLY A 145 3.39 0.47 -6.14
N HIS A 146 3.98 1.07 -7.18
CA HIS A 146 4.29 0.36 -8.43
C HIS A 146 5.65 -0.34 -8.37
N LYS A 147 5.65 -1.68 -8.36
CA LYS A 147 6.85 -2.52 -8.43
C LYS A 147 7.15 -2.85 -9.90
N LEU A 148 8.31 -2.41 -10.41
CA LEU A 148 8.83 -2.85 -11.71
C LEU A 148 9.65 -4.13 -11.55
N SER A 149 9.43 -5.08 -12.46
CA SER A 149 10.21 -6.31 -12.59
C SER A 149 10.27 -6.73 -14.05
N TRP A 150 11.32 -7.45 -14.42
CA TRP A 150 11.41 -8.07 -15.74
C TRP A 150 10.34 -9.14 -15.94
N ARG A 151 9.83 -9.22 -17.17
CA ARG A 151 9.04 -10.35 -17.62
C ARG A 151 9.96 -11.29 -18.40
N THR A 152 10.23 -12.45 -17.84
CA THR A 152 10.98 -13.51 -18.52
C THR A 152 10.08 -14.21 -19.53
N GLN A 153 10.61 -14.45 -20.73
CA GLN A 153 9.95 -15.20 -21.80
C GLN A 153 10.09 -16.71 -21.57
N ALA A 154 9.44 -17.53 -22.42
CA ALA A 154 9.45 -18.99 -22.28
C ALA A 154 10.85 -19.61 -22.42
N ASP A 155 11.75 -18.93 -23.14
CA ASP A 155 13.15 -19.31 -23.35
C ASP A 155 14.09 -18.87 -22.21
N GLY A 156 13.56 -18.26 -21.15
CA GLY A 156 14.35 -17.75 -20.03
C GLY A 156 14.99 -16.38 -20.27
N GLN A 157 14.83 -15.79 -21.46
CA GLN A 157 15.38 -14.48 -21.81
C GLN A 157 14.40 -13.35 -21.50
N VAL A 158 14.94 -12.15 -21.26
CA VAL A 158 14.17 -10.91 -21.10
C VAL A 158 14.24 -10.09 -22.38
N PHE A 159 15.46 -9.96 -22.92
CA PHE A 159 15.73 -9.25 -24.17
C PHE A 159 15.92 -10.26 -25.29
N THR A 160 15.13 -10.12 -26.33
CA THR A 160 15.33 -10.82 -27.60
C THR A 160 15.89 -9.83 -28.61
N ARG A 161 16.92 -10.25 -29.37
CA ARG A 161 17.39 -9.45 -30.51
C ARG A 161 16.29 -9.42 -31.55
N GLU A 162 15.90 -8.21 -31.95
CA GLU A 162 15.02 -8.04 -33.10
C GLU A 162 15.79 -8.51 -34.33
N GLN A 163 15.29 -9.52 -35.03
CA GLN A 163 15.84 -9.92 -36.32
C GLN A 163 15.52 -8.80 -37.30
N CYS A 164 16.52 -8.05 -37.74
CA CYS A 164 16.35 -7.19 -38.90
C CYS A 164 16.07 -8.11 -40.10
N HIS A 165 14.91 -7.96 -40.73
CA HIS A 165 14.74 -8.50 -42.07
C HIS A 165 15.75 -7.80 -42.98
N GLN A 166 16.40 -8.59 -43.84
CA GLN A 166 17.58 -8.25 -44.64
C GLN A 166 17.40 -6.99 -45.54
N ASP A 167 16.20 -6.43 -45.64
CA ASP A 167 15.88 -5.31 -46.54
C ASP A 167 15.95 -3.92 -45.88
N ASP A 168 16.19 -3.80 -44.56
CA ASP A 168 16.19 -2.50 -43.84
C ASP A 168 17.56 -2.11 -43.23
N CYS A 169 18.63 -2.88 -43.49
CA CYS A 169 19.97 -2.55 -42.98
C CYS A 169 20.89 -1.81 -43.97
N ASP A 170 20.42 -1.46 -45.16
CA ASP A 170 21.16 -0.64 -46.14
C ASP A 170 20.38 0.64 -46.49
N SER A 171 20.42 1.64 -45.61
CA SER A 171 20.26 3.03 -46.03
C SER A 171 21.19 3.94 -45.25
N VAL A 172 22.42 4.02 -45.76
CA VAL A 172 23.24 5.21 -45.63
C VAL A 172 22.67 6.25 -46.60
N ASN A 173 22.23 7.38 -46.07
CA ASN A 173 22.36 8.68 -46.73
C ASN A 173 22.92 9.65 -45.71
#